data_AF-A0A354XMB3-F1
#
_entry.id   AF-A0A354XMB3-F1
#
_cell.length_a   1.000
_cell.length_b   1.000
_cell.length_c   1.000
_cell.angle_alpha   90.00
_cell.angle_beta   90.00
_cell.angle_gamma   90.00
#
_symmetry.space_group_name_H-M   'P 1'
#
loop_
_entity.id
_entity.type
_entity.pdbx_description
1 polymer ?
#
loop_
_entity_poly.entity_id
_entity_poly.type
_entity_poly.pdbx_seq_one_letter_code
_entity_poly.pdbx_strand_id
1 'polypeptide(L)'
;ELSQRLARLLDHVDHWLPPAPTPVEWDTHVAAIWQRHPLGGRLVPVPPRDTMTLDDLLGIERQKLALVDNTRAFLQGLPANHALLWGSRGSGKSSVIR
;
A
#
# COMPACT_ATOMS: atom_id res chain seq x y z
N GLU A 1 16.61 -41.53 -16.67
CA GLU A 1 17.70 -40.95 -15.86
C GLU A 1 17.61 -39.42 -15.76
N LEU A 2 17.55 -38.69 -16.88
CA LEU A 2 17.42 -37.21 -16.89
C LEU A 2 16.21 -36.71 -16.07
N SER A 3 15.04 -37.33 -16.24
CA SER A 3 13.81 -36.98 -15.52
C SER A 3 13.95 -37.08 -13.99
N GLN A 4 14.60 -38.14 -13.50
CA GLN A 4 14.86 -38.32 -12.06
C GLN A 4 15.84 -37.28 -11.52
N ARG A 5 16.86 -36.89 -12.29
CA ARG A 5 17.77 -35.81 -11.90
C ARG A 5 17.05 -34.46 -11.87
N LEU A 6 16.19 -34.19 -12.86
CA LEU A 6 15.41 -32.96 -12.92
C LEU A 6 14.44 -32.84 -11.73
N ALA A 7 13.75 -33.94 -11.38
CA ALA A 7 12.84 -33.97 -10.23
C ALA A 7 13.56 -33.64 -8.92
N ARG A 8 14.73 -34.26 -8.66
CA ARG A 8 15.53 -33.94 -7.47
C ARG A 8 15.99 -32.48 -7.43
N LEU A 9 16.31 -31.91 -8.59
CA LEU A 9 16.71 -30.49 -8.68
C LEU A 9 15.51 -29.58 -8.36
N LEU A 10 14.34 -29.89 -8.89
CA LEU A 10 13.09 -29.18 -8.58
C LEU A 10 12.79 -29.22 -7.08
N ASP A 11 12.90 -30.38 -6.42
CA ASP A 11 12.65 -30.52 -4.97
C ASP A 11 13.55 -29.61 -4.12
N HIS A 12 14.80 -29.40 -4.54
CA HIS A 12 15.73 -28.52 -3.82
C HIS A 12 15.43 -27.04 -4.06
N VAL A 13 14.97 -26.68 -5.26
CA VAL A 13 14.71 -25.29 -5.64
C VAL A 13 13.36 -24.83 -5.11
N ASP A 14 12.38 -25.72 -4.94
CA ASP A 14 11.02 -25.39 -4.48
C ASP A 14 11.00 -24.66 -3.13
N HIS A 15 11.91 -25.00 -2.21
CA HIS A 15 12.03 -24.31 -0.92
C HIS A 15 12.57 -22.87 -1.02
N TRP A 16 13.21 -22.52 -2.13
CA TRP A 16 13.81 -21.20 -2.37
C TRP A 16 12.92 -20.31 -3.25
N LEU A 17 11.90 -20.89 -3.88
CA LEU A 17 10.91 -20.16 -4.64
C LEU A 17 9.98 -19.42 -3.67
N PRO A 18 9.69 -18.12 -3.93
CA PRO A 18 8.66 -17.44 -3.17
C PRO A 18 7.32 -18.14 -3.41
N PRO A 19 6.42 -18.16 -2.41
CA PRO A 19 5.07 -18.65 -2.63
C PRO A 19 4.43 -17.84 -3.77
N ALA A 20 3.61 -18.53 -4.58
CA ALA A 20 2.89 -17.90 -5.67
C ALA A 20 2.14 -16.65 -5.14
N PRO A 21 2.25 -15.50 -5.82
CA PRO A 21 1.60 -14.29 -5.36
C PRO A 21 0.08 -14.47 -5.42
N THR A 22 -0.59 -14.42 -4.27
CA THR A 22 -2.05 -14.33 -4.23
C THR A 22 -2.47 -12.94 -4.71
N PRO A 23 -3.38 -12.82 -5.70
CA PRO A 23 -3.93 -11.54 -6.11
C PRO A 23 -4.58 -10.81 -4.92
N VAL A 24 -4.51 -9.49 -4.92
CA VAL A 24 -5.24 -8.67 -3.94
C VAL A 24 -6.70 -8.59 -4.37
N GLU A 25 -7.60 -9.04 -3.50
CA GLU A 25 -9.04 -8.84 -3.64
C GLU A 25 -9.37 -7.38 -3.28
N TRP A 26 -9.46 -6.52 -4.29
CA TRP A 26 -9.71 -5.08 -4.13
C TRP A 26 -11.13 -4.76 -3.67
N ASP A 27 -12.06 -5.71 -3.79
CA ASP A 27 -13.42 -5.57 -3.26
C ASP A 27 -13.44 -5.58 -1.73
N THR A 28 -12.47 -6.21 -1.09
CA THR A 28 -12.37 -6.32 0.38
C THR A 28 -11.19 -5.56 0.97
N HIS A 29 -10.17 -5.24 0.17
CA HIS A 29 -8.95 -4.57 0.63
C HIS A 29 -8.77 -3.23 -0.09
N VAL A 30 -8.75 -2.15 0.70
CA VAL A 30 -8.62 -0.78 0.19
C VAL A 30 -7.17 -0.42 -0.18
N ALA A 31 -6.19 -1.12 0.40
CA ALA A 31 -4.77 -0.83 0.18
C ALA A 31 -3.91 -2.10 0.19
N ALA A 32 -2.77 -2.03 -0.50
CA ALA A 32 -1.75 -3.08 -0.49
C ALA A 32 -0.34 -2.47 -0.50
N ILE A 33 0.62 -3.14 0.13
CA ILE A 33 2.04 -2.78 0.11
C ILE A 33 2.79 -3.67 -0.88
N TRP A 34 3.72 -3.08 -1.64
CA TRP A 34 4.65 -3.85 -2.47
C TRP A 34 5.76 -4.47 -1.62
N GLN A 35 5.80 -5.79 -1.53
CA GLN A 35 6.92 -6.54 -0.95
C GLN A 35 7.87 -7.00 -2.06
N ARG A 36 9.12 -6.54 -1.98
CA ARG A 36 10.21 -6.96 -2.89
C ARG A 36 10.77 -8.33 -2.48
N HIS A 37 11.06 -9.16 -3.47
CA HIS A 37 11.75 -10.44 -3.36
C HIS A 37 12.87 -10.53 -4.44
N PRO A 38 13.94 -11.30 -4.25
CA PRO A 38 14.98 -11.44 -5.27
C PRO A 38 14.49 -11.98 -6.62
N LEU A 39 13.46 -12.84 -6.59
CA LEU A 39 12.86 -13.47 -7.77
C LEU A 39 11.59 -12.76 -8.27
N GLY A 40 11.25 -11.57 -7.74
CA GLY A 40 10.04 -10.83 -8.13
C GLY A 40 9.49 -9.97 -7.00
N GLY A 41 8.23 -9.57 -7.06
CA GLY A 41 7.58 -8.93 -5.91
C GLY A 41 6.09 -9.16 -5.95
N ARG A 42 5.43 -8.88 -4.84
CA ARG A 42 4.00 -9.07 -4.71
C ARG A 42 3.36 -7.92 -3.95
N LEU A 43 2.09 -7.67 -4.24
CA LEU A 43 1.25 -6.84 -3.40
C LEU A 43 0.74 -7.68 -2.23
N VAL A 44 0.89 -7.14 -1.02
CA VAL A 44 0.34 -7.74 0.20
C VAL A 44 -0.75 -6.82 0.72
N PRO A 45 -1.98 -7.31 0.91
CA PRO A 45 -3.08 -6.48 1.39
C PRO A 45 -2.76 -5.91 2.76
N VAL A 46 -3.11 -4.65 2.98
CA VAL A 46 -3.05 -4.01 4.28
C VAL A 46 -4.40 -4.21 4.94
N PRO A 47 -4.47 -4.87 6.12
CA PRO A 47 -5.73 -4.96 6.84
C PRO A 47 -6.21 -3.54 7.18
N PRO A 48 -7.52 -3.27 7.17
CA PRO A 48 -8.05 -1.98 7.60
C PRO A 48 -7.50 -1.69 9.00
N ARG A 49 -6.66 -0.65 9.10
CA ARG A 49 -6.13 -0.18 10.38
C ARG A 49 -6.68 1.21 10.60
N ASP A 50 -7.24 1.38 11.79
CA ASP A 50 -7.77 2.61 12.36
C ASP A 50 -9.21 2.95 11.95
N THR A 51 -10.03 3.25 12.96
CA THR A 51 -11.40 3.75 12.86
C THR A 51 -11.46 5.28 12.77
N MET A 52 -10.31 5.94 12.68
CA MET A 52 -10.22 7.39 12.67
C MET A 52 -10.52 7.92 11.28
N THR A 53 -11.45 8.86 11.22
CA THR A 53 -11.90 9.55 10.03
C THR A 53 -11.26 10.94 9.93
N LEU A 54 -11.34 11.56 8.75
CA LEU A 54 -10.93 12.95 8.59
C LEU A 54 -11.73 13.91 9.48
N ASP A 55 -12.97 13.55 9.82
CA ASP A 55 -13.85 14.36 10.68
C ASP A 55 -13.39 14.35 12.15
N ASP A 56 -12.66 13.32 12.58
CA ASP A 56 -12.06 13.26 13.91
C ASP A 56 -10.89 14.24 14.09
N LEU A 57 -10.39 14.82 12.99
CA LEU A 57 -9.30 15.79 13.00
C LEU A 57 -9.86 17.22 13.06
N LEU A 58 -9.91 17.75 14.27
CA LEU A 58 -10.51 19.05 14.58
C LEU A 58 -9.52 20.22 14.38
N GLY A 59 -10.05 21.37 13.96
CA GLY A 59 -9.30 22.63 13.87
C GLY A 59 -8.40 22.77 12.64
N ILE A 60 -8.45 21.82 11.70
CA ILE A 60 -7.66 21.82 10.46
C ILE A 60 -8.52 21.71 9.19
N GLU A 61 -9.78 22.14 9.25
CA GLU A 61 -10.76 22.01 8.15
C GLU A 61 -10.24 22.54 6.81
N ARG A 62 -9.59 23.71 6.84
CA ARG A 62 -9.04 24.31 5.62
C ARG A 62 -7.96 23.42 4.98
N GLN A 63 -7.09 22.84 5.81
CA GLN A 63 -6.02 21.94 5.35
C GLN A 63 -6.60 20.61 4.85
N LYS A 64 -7.63 20.07 5.51
CA LYS A 64 -8.35 18.87 5.07
C LYS A 64 -8.97 19.07 3.69
N LEU A 65 -9.74 20.15 3.51
CA LEU A 65 -10.39 20.45 2.23
C LEU A 65 -9.36 20.61 1.10
N ALA A 66 -8.31 21.41 1.32
CA ALA A 66 -7.27 21.61 0.32
C ALA A 66 -6.58 20.29 -0.09
N LEU A 67 -6.31 19.40 0.87
CA LEU A 67 -5.70 18.11 0.58
C LEU A 67 -6.66 17.18 -0.17
N VAL A 68 -7.92 17.10 0.27
CA VAL A 68 -8.95 16.27 -0.36
C VAL A 68 -9.22 16.70 -1.81
N ASP A 69 -9.34 18.00 -2.06
CA ASP A 69 -9.58 18.51 -3.40
C ASP A 69 -8.39 18.26 -4.33
N ASN A 70 -7.17 18.44 -3.83
CA ASN A 70 -5.95 18.15 -4.58
C ASN A 70 -5.83 16.65 -4.91
N THR A 71 -6.15 15.77 -3.95
CA THR A 71 -6.16 14.32 -4.17
C THR A 71 -7.25 13.91 -5.15
N ARG A 72 -8.44 14.51 -5.08
CA ARG A 72 -9.53 14.26 -6.04
C ARG A 72 -9.12 14.67 -7.45
N ALA A 73 -8.48 15.81 -7.61
CA ALA A 73 -7.92 16.24 -8.89
C ALA A 73 -6.90 15.23 -9.43
N PHE A 74 -5.97 14.76 -8.58
CA PHE A 74 -5.00 13.74 -8.96
C PHE A 74 -5.67 12.43 -9.45
N LEU A 75 -6.67 11.93 -8.71
CA LEU A 75 -7.40 10.72 -9.08
C LEU A 75 -8.19 10.87 -10.39
N GLN A 76 -8.60 12.08 -10.72
CA GLN A 76 -9.28 12.42 -11.98
C GLN A 76 -8.32 12.69 -13.14
N GLY A 77 -7.00 12.59 -12.93
CA GLY A 77 -6.00 12.91 -13.95
C GLY A 77 -5.85 14.41 -14.24
N LEU A 78 -6.38 15.27 -13.36
CA LEU A 78 -6.25 16.71 -13.43
C LEU A 78 -4.93 17.19 -12.79
N PRO A 79 -4.48 18.43 -13.08
CA PRO A 79 -3.32 19.00 -12.40
C PRO A 79 -3.48 18.96 -10.87
N ALA A 80 -2.49 18.38 -10.20
CA ALA A 80 -2.44 18.27 -8.75
C ALA A 80 -1.05 18.62 -8.24
N ASN A 81 -1.00 19.16 -7.03
CA ASN A 81 0.22 19.62 -6.39
C ASN A 81 0.81 18.54 -5.48
N HIS A 82 2.14 18.55 -5.32
CA HIS A 82 2.78 17.83 -4.24
C HIS A 82 2.51 18.55 -2.90
N ALA A 83 2.11 17.80 -1.87
CA ALA A 83 1.79 18.34 -0.56
C ALA A 83 2.89 18.01 0.46
N LEU A 84 3.36 19.03 1.20
CA LEU A 84 4.26 18.89 2.34
C LEU A 84 3.49 19.13 3.63
N LEU A 85 3.36 18.10 4.47
CA LEU A 85 2.75 18.22 5.79
C LEU A 85 3.83 18.46 6.85
N TRP A 86 3.76 19.60 7.53
CA TRP A 86 4.73 20.02 8.55
C TRP A 86 4.02 20.56 9.80
N GLY A 87 4.74 20.64 10.94
CA GLY A 87 4.18 21.03 12.24
C GLY A 87 4.68 20.17 13.41
N SER A 88 4.34 20.56 14.64
CA SER A 88 4.81 19.95 15.89
C SER A 88 4.43 18.47 16.04
N ARG A 89 5.17 17.71 16.87
CA ARG A 89 4.83 16.31 17.14
C ARG A 89 3.41 16.21 17.74
N GLY A 90 2.60 15.27 17.26
CA GLY A 90 1.21 15.12 17.72
C GLY A 90 0.19 16.04 17.02
N SER A 91 0.59 16.89 16.07
CA SER A 91 -0.31 17.79 15.33
C SER A 91 -1.18 17.10 14.24
N GLY A 92 -1.38 15.78 14.30
CA GLY A 92 -2.23 15.05 13.35
C GLY A 92 -1.70 14.86 11.93
N LYS A 93 -0.44 15.23 11.60
CA LYS A 93 0.11 15.10 10.23
C LYS A 93 0.00 13.69 9.62
N SER A 94 0.44 12.67 10.38
CA SER A 94 0.35 11.27 9.94
C SER A 94 -1.10 10.79 9.88
N SER A 95 -1.94 11.34 10.74
CA SER A 95 -3.38 11.05 10.80
C SER A 95 -4.13 11.60 9.58
N VAL A 96 -3.72 12.75 9.04
CA VAL A 96 -4.35 13.35 7.84
C VAL A 96 -4.10 12.53 6.55
N ILE A 97 -2.99 11.79 6.48
CA ILE A 97 -2.60 11.01 5.29
C ILE A 97 -3.14 9.59 5.31
N ARG A 98 -3.42 9.07 6.50
CA ARG A 98 -3.87 7.69 6.68
C ARG A 98 -5.36 7.59 6.39
#